data_AF-A0A968PWL1-F1
#
_entry.id   AF-A0A968PWL1-F1
#
_cell.length_a   1.000
_cell.length_b   1.000
_cell.length_c   1.000
_cell.angle_alpha   90.00
_cell.angle_beta   90.00
_cell.angle_gamma   90.00
#
_symmetry.space_group_name_H-M   'P 1'
#
loop_
_entity.id
_entity.type
_entity.pdbx_description
1 polymer ?
#
loop_
_entity_poly.entity_id
_entity_poly.type
_entity_poly.pdbx_seq_one_letter_code
_entity_poly.pdbx_strand_id
1 'polypeptide(L)'
;MNEHFSKPLQTAQPRELAIKLGIEYSQVIAILAVLAADGYCRNWLLIYHNCSETFVDRVPLREGMPKLPYVCPYCEVTIYNYDELKLDVMAETEISVEFV
;
A
#
# COMPACT_ATOMS: atom_id res chain seq x y z
N MET A 1 -32.90 -6.20 -9.99
CA MET A 1 -31.75 -6.95 -9.44
C MET A 1 -30.55 -6.05 -9.69
N ASN A 2 -30.21 -5.17 -8.73
CA ASN A 2 -29.18 -4.15 -8.93
C ASN A 2 -27.83 -4.79 -8.59
N GLU A 3 -27.09 -5.19 -9.61
CA GLU A 3 -25.71 -5.61 -9.48
C GLU A 3 -24.89 -4.40 -9.01
N HIS A 4 -24.35 -4.51 -7.80
CA HIS A 4 -23.44 -3.55 -7.21
C HIS A 4 -22.09 -3.64 -7.93
N PHE A 5 -22.01 -3.11 -9.15
CA PHE A 5 -20.72 -2.88 -9.80
C PHE A 5 -19.96 -1.83 -8.96
N SER A 6 -18.99 -2.32 -8.19
CA SER A 6 -18.07 -1.46 -7.45
C SER A 6 -17.23 -0.71 -8.47
N LYS A 7 -17.13 0.62 -8.37
CA LYS A 7 -16.22 1.37 -9.24
C LYS A 7 -14.82 0.74 -9.15
N PRO A 8 -14.16 0.46 -10.29
CA PRO A 8 -12.82 -0.09 -10.25
C PRO A 8 -11.90 0.85 -9.48
N LEU A 9 -11.24 0.31 -8.45
CA LEU A 9 -10.29 1.05 -7.63
C LEU A 9 -8.92 0.94 -8.28
N GLN A 10 -8.23 2.07 -8.42
CA GLN A 10 -6.84 2.10 -8.91
C GLN A 10 -5.85 1.70 -7.82
N THR A 11 -6.27 1.70 -6.56
CA THR A 11 -5.43 1.35 -5.42
C THR A 11 -6.14 0.34 -4.53
N ALA A 12 -5.39 -0.59 -3.95
CA ALA A 12 -5.91 -1.51 -2.95
C ALA A 12 -4.84 -1.85 -1.92
N GLN A 13 -5.24 -1.89 -0.65
CA GLN A 13 -4.37 -2.42 0.39
C GLN A 13 -4.46 -3.95 0.42
N PRO A 14 -3.35 -4.68 0.64
CA PRO A 14 -3.38 -6.15 0.64
C PRO A 14 -4.35 -6.75 1.66
N ARG A 15 -4.59 -6.07 2.79
CA ARG A 15 -5.59 -6.49 3.78
C ARG A 15 -7.01 -6.43 3.22
N GLU A 16 -7.35 -5.40 2.46
CA GLU A 16 -8.67 -5.28 1.82
C GLU A 16 -8.86 -6.37 0.77
N LEU A 17 -7.82 -6.65 -0.02
CA LEU A 17 -7.83 -7.72 -1.01
C LEU A 17 -7.96 -9.10 -0.35
N ALA A 18 -7.28 -9.34 0.76
CA ALA A 18 -7.37 -10.59 1.51
C ALA A 18 -8.81 -10.87 1.95
N ILE A 19 -9.48 -9.84 2.50
CA ILE A 19 -10.88 -9.92 2.92
C ILE A 19 -11.80 -10.18 1.71
N LYS A 20 -11.62 -9.43 0.63
CA LYS A 20 -12.48 -9.54 -0.57
C LYS A 20 -12.33 -10.89 -1.28
N LEU A 21 -11.11 -11.41 -1.37
CA LEU A 21 -10.80 -12.65 -2.08
C LEU A 21 -10.93 -13.89 -1.19
N GLY A 22 -11.06 -13.72 0.13
CA GLY A 22 -11.13 -14.84 1.08
C GLY A 22 -9.84 -15.65 1.15
N ILE A 23 -8.68 -15.00 0.99
CA ILE A 23 -7.35 -15.62 1.02
C ILE A 23 -6.45 -14.97 2.08
N GLU A 24 -5.38 -15.65 2.46
CA GLU A 24 -4.44 -15.17 3.47
C GLU A 24 -3.68 -13.92 3.00
N TYR A 25 -3.34 -13.03 3.94
CA TYR A 25 -2.56 -11.82 3.66
C TYR A 25 -1.24 -12.13 2.93
N SER A 26 -0.54 -13.19 3.36
CA SER A 26 0.71 -13.63 2.74
C SER A 26 0.52 -14.07 1.29
N GLN A 27 -0.63 -14.69 0.95
CA GLN A 27 -0.96 -15.07 -0.42
C GLN A 27 -1.22 -13.86 -1.29
N VAL A 28 -1.95 -12.86 -0.77
CA VAL A 28 -2.14 -11.58 -1.48
C VAL A 28 -0.80 -10.91 -1.77
N ILE A 29 0.08 -10.82 -0.77
CA ILE A 29 1.41 -10.23 -0.94
C ILE A 29 2.20 -10.97 -2.03
N ALA A 30 2.16 -12.31 -2.04
CA ALA A 30 2.84 -13.10 -3.07
C ALA A 30 2.28 -12.80 -4.48
N ILE A 31 0.95 -12.74 -4.63
CA ILE A 31 0.30 -12.40 -5.90
C ILE A 31 0.71 -10.99 -6.36
N LEU A 32 0.62 -9.99 -5.47
CA LEU A 32 0.99 -8.61 -5.78
C LEU A 32 2.48 -8.47 -6.13
N ALA A 33 3.35 -9.26 -5.51
CA ALA A 33 4.77 -9.27 -5.84
C ALA A 33 5.02 -9.79 -7.27
N VAL A 34 4.34 -10.86 -7.68
CA VAL A 34 4.41 -11.39 -9.04
C VAL A 34 3.85 -10.38 -10.06
N LEU A 35 2.66 -9.83 -9.79
CA LEU A 35 2.04 -8.83 -10.66
C LEU A 35 2.91 -7.58 -10.83
N ALA A 36 3.60 -7.14 -9.78
CA ALA A 36 4.53 -6.02 -9.87
C ALA A 36 5.80 -6.36 -10.65
N ALA A 37 6.30 -7.60 -10.53
CA ALA A 37 7.46 -8.06 -11.30
C ALA A 37 7.17 -8.10 -12.82
N ASP A 38 5.93 -8.44 -13.18
CA ASP A 38 5.45 -8.47 -14.56
C ASP A 38 4.96 -7.10 -15.08
N GLY A 39 4.99 -6.07 -14.23
CA GLY A 39 4.63 -4.69 -14.60
C GLY A 39 3.13 -4.39 -14.63
N TYR A 40 2.29 -5.25 -14.07
CA TYR A 40 0.84 -5.03 -13.99
C TYR A 40 0.41 -4.08 -12.87
N CYS A 41 1.23 -3.96 -11.82
CA CYS A 41 0.99 -3.03 -10.74
C CYS A 41 2.29 -2.44 -10.19
N ARG A 42 2.16 -1.37 -9.40
CA ARG A 42 3.22 -0.81 -8.56
C ARG A 42 2.86 -1.07 -7.11
N ASN A 43 3.78 -1.66 -6.37
CA ASN A 43 3.65 -1.82 -4.93
C ASN A 43 4.38 -0.68 -4.22
N TRP A 44 3.68 -0.03 -3.31
CA TRP A 44 4.15 1.09 -2.51
C TRP A 44 4.25 0.65 -1.05
N LEU A 45 5.30 1.10 -0.37
CA LEU A 45 5.38 1.13 1.08
C LEU A 45 4.85 2.50 1.54
N LEU A 46 3.70 2.48 2.19
CA LEU A 46 3.08 3.65 2.78
C LEU A 46 3.72 3.94 4.14
N ILE A 47 4.08 5.19 4.38
CA ILE A 47 4.70 5.66 5.61
C ILE A 47 3.70 6.52 6.37
N TYR A 48 3.40 6.15 7.60
CA TYR A 48 2.50 6.86 8.50
C TYR A 48 3.28 7.40 9.68
N HIS A 49 2.99 8.65 10.04
CA HIS A 49 3.45 9.28 11.28
C HIS A 49 2.24 9.72 12.08
N ASN A 50 2.35 9.75 13.42
CA ASN A 50 1.24 10.05 14.33
C ASN A 50 0.61 11.44 14.16
N CYS A 51 1.26 12.35 13.39
CA CYS A 51 0.73 13.68 13.10
C CYS A 51 -0.41 13.67 12.06
N SER A 52 -0.70 12.53 11.41
CA SER A 52 -1.75 12.42 10.40
C SER A 52 -2.50 11.09 10.51
N GLU A 53 -3.79 11.13 10.20
CA GLU A 53 -4.63 9.93 10.04
C GLU A 53 -4.39 9.22 8.69
N THR A 54 -3.70 9.89 7.77
CA THR A 54 -3.35 9.37 6.44
C THR A 54 -1.85 9.12 6.34
N PHE A 55 -1.40 8.38 5.31
CA PHE A 55 0.03 8.23 5.07
C PHE A 55 0.63 9.61 4.75
N VAL A 56 1.82 9.87 5.31
CA VAL A 56 2.55 11.13 5.13
C VAL A 56 3.48 11.07 3.93
N ASP A 57 3.89 9.87 3.53
CA ASP A 57 4.75 9.63 2.37
C ASP A 57 4.56 8.20 1.84
N ARG A 58 5.07 7.93 0.64
CA ARG A 58 5.12 6.58 0.04
C ARG A 58 6.40 6.40 -0.78
N VAL A 59 7.01 5.22 -0.67
CA VAL A 59 8.18 4.84 -1.47
C VAL A 59 7.92 3.52 -2.23
N PRO A 60 8.55 3.28 -3.39
CA PRO A 60 8.42 2.00 -4.07
C PRO A 60 8.84 0.85 -3.14
N LEU A 61 8.03 -0.19 -3.00
CA LEU A 61 8.30 -1.29 -2.07
C LEU A 61 9.66 -1.98 -2.32
N ARG A 62 10.11 -1.99 -3.59
CA ARG A 62 11.41 -2.52 -4.02
C ARG A 62 12.62 -1.78 -3.45
N GLU A 63 12.44 -0.53 -3.01
CA GLU A 63 13.52 0.28 -2.42
C GLU A 63 13.73 -0.01 -0.94
N GLY A 64 12.83 -0.78 -0.33
CA GLY A 64 12.90 -1.19 1.07
C GLY A 64 12.38 -0.13 2.04
N MET A 65 12.86 -0.21 3.28
CA MET A 65 12.43 0.68 4.36
C MET A 65 12.98 2.10 4.17
N PRO A 66 12.25 3.16 4.60
CA PRO A 66 12.78 4.52 4.60
C PRO A 66 14.05 4.59 5.46
N LYS A 67 15.03 5.37 5.02
CA LYS A 67 16.28 5.57 5.77
C LYS A 67 16.03 6.48 6.97
N LEU A 68 16.63 6.12 8.11
CA LEU A 68 16.68 6.99 9.28
C LEU A 68 17.98 7.82 9.28
N PRO A 69 17.97 9.07 9.79
CA PRO A 69 16.78 9.77 10.29
C PRO A 69 15.81 10.15 9.16
N TYR A 70 14.51 9.98 9.40
CA TYR A 70 13.45 10.31 8.46
C TYR A 70 12.79 11.63 8.88
N VAL A 71 12.59 12.56 7.96
CA VAL A 71 11.91 13.84 8.25
C VAL A 71 10.49 13.75 7.74
N CYS A 72 9.51 13.89 8.63
CA CYS A 72 8.10 13.87 8.24
C CYS A 72 7.78 15.09 7.35
N PRO A 73 7.24 14.91 6.13
CA PRO A 73 6.95 16.02 5.23
C PRO A 73 5.79 16.90 5.69
N TYR A 74 5.00 16.47 6.69
CA TYR A 74 3.83 17.19 7.16
C TYR A 74 4.11 18.05 8.41
N CYS A 75 4.91 17.56 9.35
CA CYS A 75 5.21 18.25 10.61
C CYS A 75 6.69 18.59 10.80
N GLU A 76 7.55 18.22 9.84
CA GLU A 76 9.00 18.48 9.83
C GLU A 76 9.79 17.88 11.00
N VAL A 77 9.13 17.05 11.83
CA VAL A 77 9.78 16.30 12.92
C VAL A 77 10.75 15.29 12.32
N THR A 78 11.96 15.25 12.88
CA THR A 78 12.99 14.27 12.54
C THR A 78 12.83 13.04 13.43
N ILE A 79 12.64 11.90 12.80
CA ILE A 79 12.38 10.60 13.42
C ILE A 79 13.65 9.76 13.35
N TYR A 80 14.08 9.25 14.50
CA TYR A 80 15.32 8.49 14.64
C TYR A 80 15.09 7.00 14.91
N ASN A 81 13.84 6.59 15.18
CA ASN A 81 13.46 5.22 15.42
C ASN A 81 12.23 4.83 14.57
N TYR A 82 12.26 3.62 14.03
CA TYR A 82 11.12 3.04 13.30
C TYR A 82 9.88 2.85 14.17
N ASP A 83 10.01 2.76 15.50
CA ASP A 83 8.85 2.63 16.43
C ASP A 83 7.90 3.85 16.37
N GLU A 84 8.39 5.00 15.88
CA GLU A 84 7.60 6.22 15.69
C GLU A 84 6.86 6.25 14.34
N LEU A 85 7.13 5.27 13.46
CA LEU A 85 6.50 5.11 12.16
C LEU A 85 5.57 3.89 12.16
N LYS A 86 4.48 3.97 11.41
CA LYS A 86 3.72 2.79 10.99
C LYS A 86 3.89 2.63 9.50
N LEU A 87 3.98 1.38 9.05
CA LEU A 87 4.21 1.05 7.65
C LEU A 87 3.11 0.11 7.17
N ASP A 88 2.65 0.30 5.95
CA ASP A 88 1.74 -0.62 5.27
C ASP A 88 2.07 -0.71 3.79
N VAL A 89 1.48 -1.68 3.10
CA VAL A 89 1.67 -1.90 1.67
C VAL A 89 0.41 -1.48 0.92
N MET A 90 0.58 -0.97 -0.29
CA MET A 90 -0.51 -0.68 -1.21
C MET A 90 -0.11 -1.08 -2.62
N ALA A 91 -1.02 -1.72 -3.35
CA ALA A 91 -0.89 -1.90 -4.78
C ALA A 91 -1.61 -0.77 -5.50
N GLU A 92 -1.00 -0.26 -6.56
CA GLU A 92 -1.57 0.73 -7.49
C GLU A 92 -1.50 0.16 -8.91
N THR A 93 -2.61 0.17 -9.63
CA THR A 93 -2.72 -0.32 -11.01
C THR A 93 -2.99 0.86 -11.94
N GLU A 94 -2.34 0.88 -13.11
CA GLU A 94 -2.67 1.87 -14.17
C GLU A 94 -3.91 1.46 -14.95
N ILE A 95 -4.27 0.18 -14.93
CA ILE A 95 -5.44 -0.40 -15.58
C ILE A 95 -6.52 -0.63 -14.51
N SER A 96 -7.72 -0.11 -14.75
CA SER A 96 -8.90 -0.39 -13.93
C SER A 96 -9.22 -1.88 -13.96
N VAL A 97 -9.06 -2.59 -12.84
CA VAL A 97 -9.39 -4.03 -12.74
C VAL A 97 -10.82 -4.19 -12.23
N GLU A 98 -11.65 -4.88 -13.00
CA GLU A 98 -13.01 -5.28 -12.62
C GLU A 98 -12.96 -6.71 -12.07
N PHE A 99 -13.50 -6.93 -10.88
CA PHE A 99 -13.69 -8.27 -10.32
C PHE A 99 -15.12 -8.70 -10.63
N VAL A 100 -15.28 -9.61 -11.59
CA VAL A 100 -16.55 -10.26 -11.97
C VAL A 100 -16.64 -11.62 -11.29
#